data_AF-A0A1X7HFU7-F1
#
_entry.id   AF-A0A1X7HFU7-F1
#
_cell.length_a   1.000
_cell.length_b   1.000
_cell.length_c   1.000
_cell.angle_alpha   90.00
_cell.angle_beta   90.00
_cell.angle_gamma   90.00
#
_symmetry.space_group_name_H-M   'P 1'
#
loop_
_entity.id
_entity.type
_entity.pdbx_description
1 polymer ?
#
loop_
_entity_poly.entity_id
_entity_poly.type
_entity_poly.pdbx_seq_one_letter_code
_entity_poly.pdbx_strand_id
1 'polypeptide(L)'
;MEYDLVTMIGSALNEIGVYRKTFEKISKMMKPNGQFLYMDFNKYHKKEKLLSKLDHLNMELERLEEYNRYPSISFYCMKIRRTD
;
A
#
# COMPACT_ATOMS: atom_id res chain seq x y z
N MET A 1 18.99 -6.98 0.12
CA MET A 1 18.95 -5.79 -0.77
C MET A 1 17.70 -5.04 -0.39
N GLU A 2 17.84 -3.79 0.03
CA GLU A 2 16.73 -2.93 0.46
C GLU A 2 16.52 -1.82 -0.57
N TYR A 3 15.28 -1.40 -0.76
CA TYR A 3 14.85 -0.45 -1.78
C TYR A 3 14.44 0.89 -1.16
N ASP A 4 14.83 1.99 -1.81
CA ASP A 4 14.38 3.34 -1.43
C ASP A 4 12.92 3.59 -1.83
N LEU A 5 12.44 2.90 -2.87
CA LEU A 5 11.09 3.00 -3.40
C LEU A 5 10.55 1.63 -3.79
N VAL A 6 9.36 1.31 -3.30
CA VAL A 6 8.55 0.18 -3.73
C VAL A 6 7.25 0.72 -4.32
N THR A 7 6.82 0.17 -5.44
CA THR A 7 5.54 0.52 -6.06
C THR A 7 4.70 -0.74 -6.25
N MET A 8 3.41 -0.69 -5.93
CA MET A 8 2.49 -1.80 -6.18
C MET A 8 1.14 -1.31 -6.69
N ILE A 9 0.64 -1.99 -7.71
CA ILE A 9 -0.73 -1.85 -8.21
C ILE A 9 -1.53 -3.06 -7.73
N GLY A 10 -2.67 -2.81 -7.10
CA GLY A 10 -3.47 -3.80 -6.39
C GLY A 10 -4.01 -4.95 -7.24
N SER A 11 -4.02 -4.81 -8.57
CA SER A 11 -4.30 -5.93 -9.49
C SER A 11 -3.38 -7.11 -9.24
N ALA A 12 -2.08 -6.88 -8.99
CA ALA A 12 -1.13 -7.93 -8.67
C ALA A 12 -1.47 -8.62 -7.32
N LEU A 13 -1.92 -7.85 -6.32
CA LEU A 13 -2.31 -8.38 -5.02
C LEU A 13 -3.53 -9.30 -5.10
N ASN A 14 -4.50 -8.94 -5.95
CA ASN A 14 -5.72 -9.71 -6.16
C ASN A 14 -5.44 -11.09 -6.79
N GLU A 15 -4.44 -11.18 -7.69
CA GLU A 15 -4.04 -12.45 -8.32
C GLU A 15 -3.38 -13.43 -7.34
N ILE A 16 -2.63 -12.91 -6.37
CA ILE A 16 -1.80 -13.74 -5.47
C ILE A 16 -2.57 -14.18 -4.21
N GLY A 17 -3.59 -13.43 -3.78
CA GLY A 17 -4.46 -13.79 -2.65
C GLY A 17 -3.82 -13.72 -1.25
N VAL A 18 -2.55 -13.30 -1.13
CA VAL A 18 -1.79 -13.28 0.13
C VAL A 18 -1.56 -11.86 0.67
N TYR A 19 -2.66 -11.12 0.91
CA TYR A 19 -2.63 -9.68 1.27
C TYR A 19 -1.65 -9.32 2.40
N ARG A 20 -1.79 -9.95 3.57
CA ARG A 20 -0.99 -9.60 4.77
C ARG A 20 0.51 -9.85 4.59
N LYS A 21 0.88 -11.05 4.12
CA LYS A 21 2.30 -11.42 3.98
C LYS A 21 3.01 -10.56 2.93
N THR A 22 2.28 -10.05 1.93
CA THR A 22 2.84 -9.14 0.93
C THR A 22 3.30 -7.83 1.57
N PHE A 23 2.48 -7.16 2.37
CA PHE A 23 2.88 -5.91 3.02
C PHE A 23 3.98 -6.12 4.07
N GLU A 24 3.97 -7.23 4.80
CA GLU A 24 5.06 -7.60 5.71
C GLU A 24 6.39 -7.78 4.96
N LYS A 25 6.37 -8.37 3.75
CA LYS A 25 7.56 -8.48 2.91
C LYS A 25 8.00 -7.12 2.36
N ILE A 26 7.06 -6.29 1.91
CA ILE A 26 7.36 -4.94 1.41
C ILE A 26 8.06 -4.11 2.49
N SER A 27 7.53 -4.12 3.72
CA SER A 27 8.16 -3.43 4.87
C SER A 27 9.62 -3.86 5.06
N LYS A 28 9.88 -5.17 5.09
CA LYS A 28 11.24 -5.72 5.24
C LYS A 28 12.17 -5.43 4.06
N MET A 29 11.62 -5.15 2.88
CA MET A 29 12.39 -4.86 1.67
C MET A 29 12.70 -3.38 1.51
N MET A 30 12.01 -2.49 2.22
CA MET A 30 12.27 -1.05 2.13
C MET A 30 13.43 -0.65 3.03
N LYS A 31 14.19 0.38 2.69
CA LYS A 31 15.14 0.99 3.64
C LYS A 31 14.39 1.80 4.71
N PRO A 32 15.04 2.15 5.85
CA PRO A 32 14.55 3.21 6.72
C PRO A 32 14.22 4.49 5.93
N ASN A 33 13.06 5.10 6.19
CA ASN A 33 12.50 6.23 5.42
C ASN A 33 12.20 5.96 3.93
N GLY A 34 12.35 4.72 3.48
CA GLY A 34 11.95 4.29 2.14
C GLY A 34 10.46 4.50 1.91
N GLN A 35 10.08 4.60 0.64
CA GLN A 35 8.74 4.98 0.23
C GLN A 35 8.02 3.81 -0.43
N PHE A 36 6.74 3.67 -0.12
CA PHE A 36 5.85 2.69 -0.72
C PHE A 36 4.67 3.42 -1.36
N LEU A 37 4.59 3.31 -2.68
CA LEU A 37 3.47 3.83 -3.47
C LEU A 37 2.52 2.68 -3.78
N TYR A 38 1.31 2.75 -3.24
CA TYR A 38 0.29 1.74 -3.42
C TYR A 38 -0.94 2.33 -4.09
N MET A 39 -1.39 1.70 -5.16
CA MET A 39 -2.67 2.01 -5.78
C MET A 39 -3.58 0.78 -5.76
N ASP A 40 -4.85 0.95 -5.43
CA ASP A 40 -5.85 -0.10 -5.61
C ASP A 40 -7.24 0.48 -5.91
N PHE A 41 -8.10 -0.35 -6.49
CA PHE A 41 -9.50 -0.05 -6.65
C PHE A 41 -10.26 -0.33 -5.36
N ASN A 42 -11.19 0.57 -5.01
CA ASN A 42 -12.07 0.44 -3.85
C ASN A 42 -12.97 -0.82 -3.88
N LYS A 43 -13.18 -1.40 -5.07
CA LYS A 43 -13.93 -2.65 -5.27
C LYS A 43 -13.17 -3.91 -4.88
N TYR A 44 -11.83 -3.89 -4.88
CA TYR A 44 -11.00 -5.05 -4.56
C TYR A 44 -10.61 -5.02 -3.09
N HIS A 45 -9.92 -3.97 -2.66
CA HIS A 45 -9.44 -3.84 -1.29
C HIS A 45 -9.79 -2.47 -0.72
N LYS A 46 -10.46 -2.49 0.43
CA LYS A 46 -10.72 -1.29 1.23
C LYS A 46 -9.41 -0.76 1.82
N LYS A 47 -9.08 0.50 1.53
CA LYS A 47 -7.89 1.20 2.02
C LYS A 47 -7.74 1.09 3.54
N GLU A 48 -8.85 1.11 4.26
CA GLU A 48 -8.93 1.04 5.72
C GLU A 48 -8.26 -0.23 6.28
N LYS A 49 -8.26 -1.34 5.52
CA LYS A 49 -7.59 -2.60 5.92
C LYS A 49 -6.08 -2.51 5.94
N LEU A 50 -5.48 -1.66 5.08
CA LEU A 50 -4.04 -1.41 5.10
C LEU A 50 -3.71 -0.34 6.14
N LEU A 51 -4.52 0.73 6.20
CA LEU A 51 -4.36 1.81 7.18
C LEU A 51 -4.33 1.28 8.61
N SER A 52 -5.22 0.36 8.96
CA SER A 52 -5.27 -0.25 10.30
C SER A 52 -4.08 -1.16 10.64
N LYS A 53 -3.10 -1.30 9.74
CA LYS A 53 -1.94 -2.20 9.91
C LYS A 53 -0.61 -1.48 9.77
N LEU A 54 -0.60 -0.19 9.41
CA LEU A 54 0.64 0.53 9.12
C LEU A 54 1.59 0.54 10.32
N ASP A 55 1.08 0.82 11.52
CA ASP A 55 1.86 0.80 12.76
C ASP A 55 2.53 -0.57 13.00
N HIS A 56 1.80 -1.66 12.77
CA HIS A 56 2.34 -3.02 12.90
C HIS A 56 3.37 -3.39 11.82
N LEU A 57 3.44 -2.61 10.74
CA LEU A 57 4.35 -2.79 9.62
C LEU A 57 5.53 -1.81 9.67
N ASN A 58 5.69 -1.03 10.74
CA ASN A 58 6.65 0.07 10.84
C ASN A 58 6.53 1.05 9.66
N MET A 59 5.29 1.41 9.36
CA MET A 59 4.93 2.27 8.25
C MET A 59 4.03 3.41 8.72
N GLU A 60 4.08 4.53 8.02
CA GLU A 60 3.25 5.69 8.26
C GLU A 60 2.67 6.19 6.94
N LEU A 61 1.40 6.57 6.93
CA LEU A 61 0.76 7.19 5.77
C LEU A 61 1.22 8.65 5.66
N GLU A 62 1.89 9.01 4.57
CA GLU A 62 2.22 10.40 4.28
C GLU A 62 1.14 11.09 3.44
N ARG A 63 0.53 10.36 2.51
CA ARG A 63 -0.51 10.90 1.63
C ARG A 63 -1.50 9.82 1.19
N LEU A 64 -2.77 10.19 1.15
CA LEU A 64 -3.84 9.43 0.52
C LEU A 64 -4.55 10.34 -0.49
N GLU A 65 -4.65 9.87 -1.73
CA GLU A 65 -5.40 10.52 -2.80
C GLU A 65 -6.52 9.58 -3.24
N GLU A 66 -7.74 10.09 -3.31
CA GLU A 66 -8.91 9.32 -3.71
C GLU A 66 -9.48 9.83 -5.02
N TYR A 67 -9.77 8.90 -5.92
CA TYR A 67 -10.25 9.18 -7.26
C TYR A 67 -11.60 8.49 -7.44
N ASN A 68 -12.66 9.20 -7.03
CA ASN A 68 -14.03 8.67 -6.95
C ASN A 68 -14.97 9.31 -8.00
N ARG A 69 -14.41 9.90 -9.07
CA ARG A 69 -15.18 10.63 -10.09
C ARG A 69 -16.22 9.77 -10.79
N TYR A 70 -15.93 8.48 -10.98
CA TYR A 70 -16.84 7.51 -11.57
C TYR A 70 -17.02 6.34 -10.60
N PRO A 71 -18.27 6.01 -10.20
CA PRO A 71 -18.53 4.93 -9.23
C PRO A 71 -17.97 3.56 -9.67
N SER A 72 -17.97 3.30 -10.98
CA SER A 72 -17.44 2.06 -11.57
C SER A 72 -15.90 1.98 -11.56
N ILE A 73 -15.20 3.09 -11.36
CA ILE A 73 -13.74 3.21 -11.45
C ILE A 73 -13.22 4.02 -10.25
N SER A 74 -13.72 3.72 -9.05
CA SER A 74 -13.23 4.36 -7.83
C SER A 74 -11.96 3.67 -7.33
N PHE A 75 -10.87 4.44 -7.20
CA PHE A 75 -9.56 3.94 -6.74
C PHE A 75 -8.88 4.95 -5.82
N TYR A 76 -7.81 4.51 -5.17
CA TYR A 76 -6.99 5.35 -4.30
C TYR A 76 -5.51 5.12 -4.55
N CYS A 77 -4.72 6.14 -4.29
CA CYS A 77 -3.27 6.09 -4.25
C CYS A 77 -2.77 6.47 -2.86
N MET A 78 -1.85 5.71 -2.32
CA MET A 78 -1.20 5.95 -1.03
C MET A 78 0.29 6.16 -1.23
N LYS A 79 0.83 7.14 -0.52
CA LYS A 79 2.26 7.30 -0.25
C LYS A 79 2.49 6.95 1.21
N ILE A 80 3.28 5.92 1.44
CA ILE A 80 3.55 5.35 2.76
C ILE A 80 5.07 5.37 2.97
N ARG A 81 5.53 5.79 4.15
CA ARG A 81 6.96 5.80 4.51
C ARG A 81 7.25 4.73 5.55
N ARG A 82 8.42 4.08 5.46
CA ARG A 82 8.97 3.21 6.51
C ARG A 82 9.54 4.04 7.67
N THR A 83 9.20 3.69 8.91
CA THR A 83 9.47 4.53 10.09
C THR A 83 10.61 4.05 11.00
N ASP A 84 11.10 2.82 10.81
CA ASP A 84 12.20 2.21 11.57
C ASP A 84 13.52 2.19 10.78
#